data_AF-A0A6M1YPQ1-F1
#
_entry.id   AF-A0A6M1YPQ1-F1
#
_cell.length_a   1.000
_cell.length_b   1.000
_cell.length_c   1.000
_cell.angle_alpha   90.00
_cell.angle_beta   90.00
_cell.angle_gamma   90.00
#
_symmetry.space_group_name_H-M   'P 1'
#
loop_
_entity.id
_entity.type
_entity.pdbx_description
1 polymer ?
#
loop_
_entity_poly.entity_id
_entity_poly.type
_entity_poly.pdbx_seq_one_letter_code
_entity_poly.pdbx_strand_id
1 'polypeptide(L)'
;MQQVLKRIFLVDEKFESNLKFWVLLGPFFLLLTIALASFELCIITAASLFLCYRFRFKGLYISLALLIFYSFYVQVNLETFHLWNLGLEISIALGLITTAFGLDEIKNFIVKGSSTLDKDVINLKNELNERQKIFENTERNFQGNLSILNVDLDKKDKQLNSLLKENETIKSQLQESIEKKDYLLGELDQKVKEIDDLKIIQDELYEKLAYLKDEEFLQEKNKSFQKELSEVNQRLQNQKEEKDKVHHQLNEKLERIKTLENSLQNSSQSLQNIESLNLKLNQKEDVVNELKTQIESFDINIKDIEDLNQKLKEKDSLIQELQNNNKSSEESLEDVQKINETLNQKEEVIKELQLKLQNATKNVQEIEAFKEKVLKQESLIEKLKSQKTEKTDNKVSFENITDQKLLKEYENKLKEFKKLDSLYVQLKDQFEEKQLVLHKTRQDLFAVNEKLTAIQRDKNDDFKDLSDNEKALLKDLDTTESELKVYKEENQNLQNLIDHFMEKNDSTEKENQNTQESAPL
;
A
#
# COMPACT_ATOMS: atom_id res chain seq x y z
N MET A 1 10.08 59.91 72.45
CA MET A 1 9.12 60.07 73.57
C MET A 1 9.79 60.55 74.87
N GLN A 2 10.73 59.81 75.47
CA GLN A 2 11.38 60.18 76.75
C GLN A 2 11.93 61.63 76.82
N GLN A 3 12.56 62.15 75.76
CA GLN A 3 13.06 63.53 75.71
C GLN A 3 11.94 64.60 75.78
N VAL A 4 10.73 64.28 75.34
CA VAL A 4 9.56 65.19 75.43
C VAL A 4 9.02 65.21 76.85
N LEU A 5 8.89 64.03 77.49
CA LEU A 5 8.56 63.93 78.92
C LEU A 5 9.58 64.66 79.79
N LYS A 6 10.88 64.56 79.50
CA LYS A 6 11.93 65.34 80.18
C LYS A 6 11.81 66.86 79.97
N ARG A 7 11.18 67.35 78.90
CA ARG A 7 10.88 68.79 78.73
C ARG A 7 9.64 69.23 79.51
N ILE A 8 8.57 68.42 79.49
CA ILE A 8 7.33 68.71 80.22
C ILE A 8 7.57 68.76 81.73
N PHE A 9 8.46 67.90 82.24
CA PHE A 9 8.91 67.89 83.64
C PHE A 9 10.25 68.63 83.84
N LEU A 10 10.48 69.76 83.16
CA LEU A 10 11.58 70.69 83.47
C LEU A 10 11.30 71.48 84.77
N VAL A 11 11.17 70.75 85.87
CA VAL A 11 11.45 71.30 87.19
C VAL A 11 12.96 71.35 87.31
N ASP A 12 13.52 72.54 87.49
CA ASP A 12 14.94 72.71 87.74
C ASP A 12 15.28 72.00 89.07
N GLU A 13 16.11 70.93 89.05
CA GLU A 13 16.42 70.14 90.25
C GLU A 13 17.04 71.03 91.36
N LYS A 14 17.71 72.11 90.95
CA LYS A 14 18.21 73.19 91.82
C LYS A 14 17.11 74.02 92.47
N PHE A 15 16.00 74.26 91.76
CA PHE A 15 14.84 74.95 92.33
C PHE A 15 14.08 74.03 93.30
N GLU A 16 13.86 72.76 92.94
CA GLU A 16 13.14 71.81 93.80
C GLU A 16 13.91 71.53 95.10
N SER A 17 15.24 71.36 95.04
CA SER A 17 16.10 71.20 96.23
C SER A 17 16.11 72.44 97.12
N ASN A 18 16.24 73.64 96.54
CA ASN A 18 16.13 74.89 97.29
C ASN A 18 14.74 75.07 97.94
N LEU A 19 13.65 74.78 97.21
CA LEU A 19 12.29 74.86 97.73
C LEU A 19 12.10 73.89 98.91
N LYS A 20 12.50 72.62 98.75
CA LYS A 20 12.47 71.61 99.83
C LYS A 20 13.26 72.05 101.05
N PHE A 21 14.44 72.65 100.86
CA PHE A 21 15.26 73.17 101.96
C PHE A 21 14.52 74.26 102.75
N TRP A 22 14.09 75.35 102.10
CA TRP A 22 13.43 76.48 102.79
C TRP A 22 12.10 76.11 103.46
N VAL A 23 11.30 75.25 102.80
CA VAL A 23 9.99 74.79 103.30
C VAL A 23 10.13 73.92 104.56
N LEU A 24 11.21 73.15 104.67
CA LEU A 24 11.44 72.24 105.80
C LEU A 24 12.21 72.92 106.95
N LEU A 25 13.08 73.88 106.62
CA LEU A 25 13.90 74.64 107.58
C LEU A 25 13.07 75.49 108.56
N GLY A 26 12.03 76.17 108.08
CA GLY A 26 11.16 77.01 108.93
C GLY A 26 10.43 76.21 110.03
N PRO A 27 9.68 75.15 109.69
CA PRO A 27 9.07 74.25 110.67
C PRO A 27 10.08 73.54 111.58
N PHE A 28 11.28 73.23 111.08
CA PHE A 28 12.35 72.65 111.91
C PHE A 28 12.83 73.63 112.99
N PHE A 29 13.08 74.89 112.66
CA PHE A 29 13.39 75.92 113.66
C PHE A 29 12.24 76.13 114.64
N LEU A 30 10.99 76.17 114.17
CA LEU A 30 9.83 76.27 115.07
C LEU A 30 9.75 75.10 116.06
N LEU A 31 9.98 73.86 115.60
CA LEU A 31 9.97 72.67 116.47
C LEU A 31 11.10 72.72 117.51
N LEU A 32 12.30 73.13 117.10
CA LEU A 32 13.45 73.29 118.01
C LEU A 32 13.18 74.37 119.08
N THR A 33 12.56 75.49 118.71
CA THR A 33 12.25 76.56 119.65
C THR A 33 11.06 76.22 120.56
N ILE A 34 10.05 75.50 120.06
CA ILE A 34 8.95 74.93 120.87
C ILE A 34 9.51 74.00 121.96
N ALA A 35 10.55 73.21 121.67
CA ALA A 35 11.17 72.32 122.66
C ALA A 35 11.91 73.07 123.80
N LEU A 36 12.13 74.38 123.67
CA LEU A 36 12.76 75.25 124.67
C LEU A 36 11.78 76.30 125.27
N ALA A 37 10.52 76.29 124.82
CA ALA A 37 9.54 77.32 125.14
C ALA A 37 8.63 76.95 126.34
N SER A 38 7.99 77.96 126.92
CA SER A 38 6.90 77.75 127.89
C SER A 38 5.68 77.13 127.19
N PHE A 39 4.87 76.37 127.93
CA PHE A 39 3.65 75.73 127.39
C PHE A 39 2.68 76.73 126.74
N GLU A 40 2.58 77.93 127.29
CA GLU A 40 1.81 79.04 126.72
C GLU A 40 2.35 79.51 125.37
N LEU A 41 3.67 79.71 125.28
CA LEU A 41 4.35 80.10 124.04
C LEU A 41 4.27 78.98 122.98
N CYS A 42 4.20 77.71 123.38
CA CYS A 42 3.92 76.58 122.51
C CYS A 42 2.49 76.65 121.92
N ILE A 43 1.47 76.95 122.73
CA ILE A 43 0.08 77.16 122.26
C ILE A 43 0.01 78.33 121.27
N ILE A 44 0.67 79.44 121.60
CA ILE A 44 0.76 80.63 120.75
C ILE A 44 1.46 80.33 119.42
N THR A 45 2.54 79.54 119.46
CA THR A 45 3.27 79.13 118.24
C THR A 45 2.43 78.20 117.38
N ALA A 46 1.68 77.26 117.98
CA ALA A 46 0.78 76.38 117.24
C ALA A 46 -0.38 77.15 116.58
N ALA A 47 -1.00 78.08 117.31
CA ALA A 47 -2.04 78.98 116.76
C ALA A 47 -1.48 79.86 115.63
N SER A 48 -0.26 80.40 115.80
CA SER A 48 0.45 81.18 114.80
C SER A 48 0.76 80.39 113.53
N LEU A 49 1.24 79.15 113.68
CA LEU A 49 1.53 78.26 112.55
C LEU A 49 0.23 77.94 111.77
N PHE A 50 -0.87 77.66 112.48
CA PHE A 50 -2.20 77.48 111.86
C PHE A 50 -2.68 78.73 111.12
N LEU A 51 -2.48 79.94 111.69
CA LEU A 51 -2.81 81.20 111.02
C LEU A 51 -1.94 81.43 109.77
N CYS A 52 -0.63 81.22 109.85
CA CYS A 52 0.28 81.28 108.69
C CYS A 52 -0.13 80.29 107.59
N TYR A 53 -0.48 79.05 107.94
CA TYR A 53 -0.98 78.06 106.98
C TYR A 53 -2.31 78.50 106.34
N ARG A 54 -3.28 78.95 107.15
CA ARG A 54 -4.65 79.25 106.69
C ARG A 54 -4.79 80.59 105.97
N PHE A 55 -3.92 81.56 106.25
CA PHE A 55 -4.02 82.95 105.79
C PHE A 55 -2.72 83.53 105.18
N ARG A 56 -1.66 82.73 105.00
CA ARG A 56 -0.34 83.13 104.43
C ARG A 56 0.23 84.37 105.12
N PHE A 57 0.78 85.33 104.37
CA PHE A 57 1.32 86.60 104.91
C PHE A 57 0.32 87.37 105.79
N LYS A 58 -1.00 87.31 105.54
CA LYS A 58 -1.99 87.93 106.46
C LYS A 58 -2.00 87.22 107.82
N GLY A 59 -1.89 85.89 107.81
CA GLY A 59 -1.70 85.07 109.01
C GLY A 59 -0.38 85.37 109.72
N LEU A 60 0.70 85.61 108.97
CA LEU A 60 2.00 86.02 109.53
C LEU A 60 1.90 87.35 110.29
N TYR A 61 1.30 88.38 109.71
CA TYR A 61 1.14 89.68 110.41
C TYR A 61 0.28 89.56 111.67
N ILE A 62 -0.79 88.76 111.65
CA ILE A 62 -1.62 88.49 112.83
C ILE A 62 -0.81 87.72 113.90
N SER A 63 -0.01 86.73 113.48
CA SER A 63 0.82 85.92 114.36
C SER A 63 1.92 86.74 115.04
N LEU A 64 2.61 87.60 114.29
CA LEU A 64 3.62 88.52 114.82
C LEU A 64 2.99 89.53 115.79
N ALA A 65 1.80 90.06 115.49
CA ALA A 65 1.08 90.95 116.41
C ALA A 65 0.67 90.24 117.71
N LEU A 66 0.24 88.98 117.64
CA LEU A 66 -0.12 88.16 118.81
C LEU A 66 1.12 87.82 119.66
N LEU A 67 2.24 87.48 119.02
CA LEU A 67 3.53 87.25 119.68
C LEU A 67 4.08 88.53 120.35
N ILE A 68 3.97 89.69 119.71
CA ILE A 68 4.34 90.98 120.32
C ILE A 68 3.43 91.29 121.53
N PHE A 69 2.12 91.03 121.44
CA PHE A 69 1.21 91.22 122.56
C PHE A 69 1.52 90.28 123.75
N TYR A 70 1.88 89.02 123.48
CA TYR A 70 2.37 88.09 124.50
C TYR A 70 3.68 88.57 125.13
N SER A 71 4.63 89.03 124.32
CA SER A 71 5.90 89.59 124.78
C SER A 71 5.69 90.72 125.80
N PHE A 72 4.81 91.68 125.50
CA PHE A 72 4.44 92.73 126.46
C PHE A 72 3.76 92.17 127.73
N TYR A 73 2.84 91.21 127.60
CA TYR A 73 2.16 90.59 128.75
C TYR A 73 3.12 89.83 129.69
N VAL A 74 4.11 89.13 129.13
CA VAL A 74 5.10 88.34 129.89
C VAL A 74 6.17 89.24 130.50
N GLN A 75 6.68 90.23 129.76
CA GLN A 75 7.73 91.12 130.25
C GLN A 75 7.28 92.01 131.42
N VAL A 76 5.98 92.30 131.55
CA VAL A 76 5.42 93.03 132.71
C VAL A 76 5.35 92.19 133.99
N ASN A 77 5.36 90.85 133.89
CA ASN A 77 5.07 89.95 135.02
C ASN A 77 6.26 89.12 135.54
N LEU A 78 7.42 89.11 134.87
CA LEU A 78 8.58 88.28 135.25
C LEU A 78 9.82 89.13 135.51
N GLU A 79 10.26 89.24 136.78
CA GLU A 79 11.45 90.04 137.17
C GLU A 79 12.80 89.43 136.73
N THR A 80 12.82 88.24 136.11
CA THR A 80 14.04 87.58 135.64
C THR A 80 13.85 86.92 134.26
N PHE A 81 14.97 86.76 133.53
CA PHE A 81 15.09 86.07 132.23
C PHE A 81 14.45 86.73 130.98
N HIS A 82 14.08 88.03 131.01
CA HIS A 82 13.55 88.74 129.83
C HIS A 82 14.31 88.48 128.51
N LEU A 83 15.65 88.52 128.53
CA LEU A 83 16.50 88.37 127.34
C LEU A 83 16.39 86.99 126.69
N TRP A 84 16.14 85.95 127.50
CA TRP A 84 15.97 84.57 127.01
C TRP A 84 14.62 84.40 126.30
N ASN A 85 13.54 84.89 126.93
CA ASN A 85 12.19 84.84 126.35
C ASN A 85 12.12 85.65 125.05
N LEU A 86 12.71 86.84 125.03
CA LEU A 86 12.84 87.66 123.81
C LEU A 86 13.65 86.95 122.71
N GLY A 87 14.66 86.16 123.07
CA GLY A 87 15.41 85.31 122.12
C GLY A 87 14.54 84.20 121.52
N LEU A 88 13.73 83.52 122.33
CA LEU A 88 12.78 82.51 121.85
C LEU A 88 11.68 83.14 120.97
N GLU A 89 11.16 84.30 121.36
CA GLU A 89 10.15 85.06 120.60
C GLU A 89 10.67 85.50 119.22
N ILE A 90 11.90 86.03 119.14
CA ILE A 90 12.55 86.37 117.87
C ILE A 90 12.79 85.10 117.02
N SER A 91 13.18 83.99 117.64
CA SER A 91 13.38 82.73 116.93
C SER A 91 12.05 82.17 116.37
N ILE A 92 10.96 82.25 117.12
CA ILE A 92 9.61 81.90 116.64
C ILE A 92 9.18 82.84 115.52
N ALA A 93 9.41 84.15 115.64
CA ALA A 93 9.12 85.12 114.59
C ALA A 93 9.86 84.76 113.28
N LEU A 94 11.15 84.46 113.34
CA LEU A 94 11.94 84.03 112.19
C LEU A 94 11.49 82.68 111.61
N GLY A 95 11.11 81.73 112.46
CA GLY A 95 10.53 80.44 112.04
C GLY A 95 9.18 80.59 111.33
N LEU A 96 8.32 81.49 111.81
CA LEU A 96 7.03 81.83 111.17
C LEU A 96 7.25 82.56 109.84
N ILE A 97 8.19 83.52 109.79
CA ILE A 97 8.55 84.26 108.57
C ILE A 97 9.05 83.29 107.49
N THR A 98 10.03 82.43 107.80
CA THR A 98 10.59 81.46 106.84
C THR A 98 9.53 80.45 106.38
N THR A 99 8.69 79.94 107.29
CA THR A 99 7.57 79.05 106.93
C THR A 99 6.57 79.74 106.00
N ALA A 100 6.23 81.02 106.25
CA ALA A 100 5.29 81.77 105.42
C ALA A 100 5.84 82.04 104.00
N PHE A 101 7.13 82.36 103.86
CA PHE A 101 7.79 82.50 102.55
C PHE A 101 7.81 81.17 101.77
N GLY A 102 8.15 80.06 102.42
CA GLY A 102 8.13 78.74 101.80
C GLY A 102 6.74 78.36 101.26
N LEU A 103 5.67 78.65 102.02
CA LEU A 103 4.29 78.37 101.62
C LEU A 103 3.79 79.21 100.44
N ASP A 104 4.25 80.46 100.27
CA ASP A 104 3.86 81.25 99.10
C ASP A 104 4.66 80.85 97.86
N GLU A 105 5.96 80.52 97.98
CA GLU A 105 6.74 80.10 96.81
C GLU A 105 6.32 78.72 96.26
N ILE A 106 5.88 77.77 97.12
CA ILE A 106 5.17 76.56 96.66
C ILE A 106 3.97 76.93 95.77
N LYS A 107 3.16 77.89 96.20
CA LYS A 107 1.94 78.29 95.50
C LYS A 107 2.25 79.07 94.22
N ASN A 108 3.31 79.88 94.20
CA ASN A 108 3.79 80.57 93.00
C ASN A 108 4.39 79.59 91.99
N PHE A 109 5.07 78.53 92.45
CA PHE A 109 5.52 77.41 91.61
C PHE A 109 4.34 76.65 91.00
N ILE A 110 3.32 76.27 91.78
CA ILE A 110 2.12 75.56 91.28
C ILE A 110 1.41 76.38 90.18
N VAL A 111 1.21 77.69 90.41
CA VAL A 111 0.52 78.58 89.43
C VAL A 111 1.35 78.80 88.16
N LYS A 112 2.68 78.94 88.28
CA LYS A 112 3.58 78.99 87.10
C LYS A 112 3.48 77.68 86.32
N GLY A 113 3.68 76.54 87.01
CA GLY A 113 3.73 75.20 86.41
C GLY A 113 2.46 74.79 85.67
N SER A 114 1.27 75.08 86.21
CA SER A 114 0.02 74.84 85.47
C SER A 114 -0.06 75.71 84.21
N SER A 115 0.26 77.01 84.33
CA SER A 115 0.17 77.96 83.20
C SER A 115 1.15 77.71 82.05
N THR A 116 2.27 77.01 82.32
CA THR A 116 3.20 76.53 81.29
C THR A 116 2.73 75.19 80.72
N LEU A 117 2.34 74.24 81.58
CA LEU A 117 1.93 72.91 81.14
C LEU A 117 0.68 72.95 80.25
N ASP A 118 -0.31 73.80 80.57
CA ASP A 118 -1.49 74.00 79.71
C ASP A 118 -1.11 74.49 78.30
N LYS A 119 -0.15 75.43 78.21
CA LYS A 119 0.33 75.97 76.92
C LYS A 119 1.09 74.91 76.12
N ASP A 120 1.99 74.17 76.77
CA ASP A 120 2.78 73.14 76.09
C ASP A 120 1.91 71.96 75.66
N VAL A 121 0.88 71.59 76.43
CA VAL A 121 -0.13 70.60 76.02
C VAL A 121 -0.95 71.09 74.82
N ILE A 122 -1.34 72.38 74.78
CA ILE A 122 -2.02 72.97 73.61
C ILE A 122 -1.09 72.98 72.38
N ASN A 123 0.17 73.37 72.54
CA ASN A 123 1.16 73.40 71.46
C ASN A 123 1.42 71.98 70.90
N LEU A 124 1.64 70.99 71.77
CA LEU A 124 1.82 69.59 71.38
C LEU A 124 0.57 69.01 70.70
N LYS A 125 -0.63 69.38 71.15
CA LYS A 125 -1.89 68.99 70.50
C LYS A 125 -2.01 69.60 69.09
N ASN A 126 -1.57 70.85 68.90
CA ASN A 126 -1.55 71.48 67.59
C ASN A 126 -0.53 70.82 66.65
N GLU A 127 0.71 70.59 67.12
CA GLU A 127 1.74 69.90 66.33
C GLU A 127 1.29 68.47 65.93
N LEU A 128 0.63 67.75 66.85
CA LEU A 128 0.09 66.41 66.57
C LEU A 128 -1.04 66.46 65.53
N ASN A 129 -1.95 67.43 65.61
CA ASN A 129 -2.99 67.65 64.60
C ASN A 129 -2.41 68.01 63.22
N GLU A 130 -1.33 68.80 63.17
CA GLU A 130 -0.65 69.14 61.91
C GLU A 130 0.08 67.92 61.31
N ARG A 131 0.81 67.16 62.13
CA ARG A 131 1.42 65.88 61.73
C ARG A 131 0.38 64.88 61.22
N GLN A 132 -0.79 64.79 61.86
CA GLN A 132 -1.89 63.94 61.39
C GLN A 132 -2.40 64.40 60.02
N LYS A 133 -2.66 65.69 59.81
CA LYS A 133 -3.08 66.22 58.50
C LYS A 133 -2.05 65.97 57.41
N ILE A 134 -0.76 66.10 57.72
CA ILE A 134 0.34 65.76 56.79
C ILE A 134 0.29 64.28 56.44
N PHE A 135 0.13 63.39 57.44
CA PHE A 135 0.03 61.94 57.23
C PHE A 135 -1.17 61.57 56.34
N GLU A 136 -2.38 62.05 56.67
CA GLU A 136 -3.59 61.84 55.86
C GLU A 136 -3.42 62.33 54.41
N ASN A 137 -2.73 63.45 54.21
CA ASN A 137 -2.47 63.99 52.88
C ASN A 137 -1.44 63.13 52.11
N THR A 138 -0.38 62.64 52.77
CA THR A 138 0.54 61.69 52.16
C THR A 138 -0.13 60.36 51.83
N GLU A 139 -1.02 59.86 52.68
CA GLU A 139 -1.77 58.63 52.43
C GLU A 139 -2.67 58.75 51.18
N ARG A 140 -3.44 59.85 51.06
CA ARG A 140 -4.24 60.14 49.86
C ARG A 140 -3.38 60.24 48.60
N ASN A 141 -2.19 60.86 48.69
CA ASN A 141 -1.26 60.95 47.56
C ASN A 141 -0.69 59.57 47.17
N PHE A 142 -0.36 58.71 48.14
CA PHE A 142 0.06 57.34 47.86
C PHE A 142 -1.06 56.49 47.25
N GLN A 143 -2.29 56.59 47.76
CA GLN A 143 -3.46 55.92 47.17
C GLN A 143 -3.73 56.40 45.73
N GLY A 144 -3.61 57.71 45.47
CA GLY A 144 -3.69 58.31 44.14
C GLY A 144 -2.62 57.75 43.20
N ASN A 145 -1.35 57.78 43.60
CA ASN A 145 -0.24 57.23 42.81
C ASN A 145 -0.38 55.73 42.54
N LEU A 146 -0.86 54.93 43.52
CA LEU A 146 -1.16 53.51 43.34
C LEU A 146 -2.28 53.29 42.32
N SER A 147 -3.35 54.10 42.35
CA SER A 147 -4.42 54.01 41.35
C SER A 147 -3.94 54.31 39.93
N ILE A 148 -3.06 55.29 39.76
CA ILE A 148 -2.45 55.63 38.46
C ILE A 148 -1.56 54.48 38.00
N LEU A 149 -0.70 53.97 38.88
CA LEU A 149 0.21 52.86 38.58
C LEU A 149 -0.54 51.58 38.18
N ASN A 150 -1.65 51.26 38.86
CA ASN A 150 -2.49 50.12 38.51
C ASN A 150 -3.17 50.28 37.14
N VAL A 151 -3.57 51.51 36.76
CA VAL A 151 -4.14 51.78 35.43
C VAL A 151 -3.09 51.68 34.32
N ASP A 152 -1.87 52.19 34.54
CA ASP A 152 -0.78 52.00 33.57
C ASP A 152 -0.30 50.54 33.49
N LEU A 153 -0.39 49.77 34.59
CA LEU A 153 -0.09 48.33 34.61
C LEU A 153 -1.14 47.55 33.79
N ASP A 154 -2.44 47.72 34.05
CA ASP A 154 -3.52 47.12 33.25
C ASP A 154 -3.43 47.49 31.76
N LYS A 155 -3.05 48.74 31.45
CA LYS A 155 -2.78 49.19 30.09
C LYS A 155 -1.54 48.52 29.48
N LYS A 156 -0.50 48.24 30.26
CA LYS A 156 0.69 47.50 29.82
C LYS A 156 0.39 46.03 29.59
N ASP A 157 -0.39 45.39 30.46
CA ASP A 157 -0.85 44.02 30.26
C ASP A 157 -1.72 43.91 29.01
N LYS A 158 -2.58 44.88 28.73
CA LYS A 158 -3.35 44.95 27.48
C LYS A 158 -2.46 45.09 26.24
N GLN A 159 -1.41 45.92 26.31
CA GLN A 159 -0.40 46.02 25.24
C GLN A 159 0.37 44.71 25.03
N LEU A 160 0.81 44.06 26.11
CA LEU A 160 1.51 42.77 26.06
C LEU A 160 0.62 41.68 25.45
N ASN A 161 -0.64 41.59 25.88
CA ASN A 161 -1.62 40.64 25.34
C ASN A 161 -1.99 40.90 23.88
N SER A 162 -1.93 42.14 23.38
CA SER A 162 -2.04 42.39 21.93
C SER A 162 -0.80 41.94 21.15
N LEU A 163 0.41 42.22 21.66
CA LEU A 163 1.66 41.81 21.02
C LEU A 163 1.85 40.29 21.00
N LEU A 164 1.39 39.57 22.03
CA LEU A 164 1.38 38.11 22.05
C LEU A 164 0.51 37.53 20.91
N LYS A 165 -0.71 38.06 20.70
CA LYS A 165 -1.60 37.64 19.61
C LYS A 165 -1.06 37.98 18.23
N GLU A 166 -0.39 39.13 18.10
CA GLU A 166 0.29 39.51 16.86
C GLU A 166 1.45 38.54 16.56
N ASN A 167 2.24 38.17 17.57
CA ASN A 167 3.32 37.19 17.45
C ASN A 167 2.78 35.78 17.12
N GLU A 168 1.70 35.33 17.76
CA GLU A 168 0.99 34.08 17.39
C GLU A 168 0.52 34.10 15.93
N THR A 169 0.00 35.23 15.46
CA THR A 169 -0.45 35.40 14.06
C THR A 169 0.72 35.36 13.08
N ILE A 170 1.81 36.08 13.37
CA ILE A 170 3.05 36.06 12.57
C ILE A 170 3.65 34.65 12.54
N LYS A 171 3.66 33.94 13.68
CA LYS A 171 4.14 32.56 13.77
C LYS A 171 3.30 31.60 12.91
N SER A 172 1.98 31.78 12.88
CA SER A 172 1.10 31.00 12.00
C SER A 172 1.36 31.29 10.51
N GLN A 173 1.57 32.55 10.14
CA GLN A 173 1.89 32.95 8.76
C GLN A 173 3.28 32.46 8.33
N LEU A 174 4.26 32.47 9.23
CA LEU A 174 5.59 31.94 8.99
C LEU A 174 5.54 30.41 8.79
N GLN A 175 4.76 29.69 9.59
CA GLN A 175 4.53 28.25 9.45
C GLN A 175 3.89 27.92 8.09
N GLU A 176 2.83 28.62 7.68
CA GLU A 176 2.19 28.46 6.37
C GLU A 176 3.19 28.75 5.22
N SER A 177 4.05 29.76 5.38
CA SER A 177 5.11 30.10 4.41
C SER A 177 6.18 29.01 4.30
N ILE A 178 6.56 28.38 5.41
CA ILE A 178 7.50 27.25 5.45
C ILE A 178 6.88 26.03 4.77
N GLU A 179 5.66 25.63 5.15
CA GLU A 179 4.96 24.49 4.55
C GLU A 179 4.78 24.66 3.02
N LYS A 180 4.51 25.90 2.57
CA LYS A 180 4.46 26.26 1.16
C LYS A 180 5.83 26.22 0.47
N LYS A 181 6.91 26.62 1.15
CA LYS A 181 8.29 26.51 0.64
C LYS A 181 8.68 25.04 0.47
N ASP A 182 8.37 24.20 1.46
CA ASP A 182 8.69 22.78 1.45
C ASP A 182 7.89 22.02 0.37
N TYR A 183 6.62 22.37 0.15
CA TYR A 183 5.84 21.89 -0.99
C TYR A 183 6.51 22.26 -2.34
N LEU A 184 6.91 23.53 -2.52
CA LEU A 184 7.55 24.00 -3.75
C LEU A 184 8.95 23.39 -3.97
N LEU A 185 9.69 23.09 -2.89
CA LEU A 185 10.92 22.31 -2.94
C LEU A 185 10.65 20.87 -3.40
N GLY A 186 9.61 20.21 -2.88
CA GLY A 186 9.19 18.88 -3.33
C GLY A 186 8.77 18.83 -4.79
N GLU A 187 8.06 19.85 -5.28
CA GLU A 187 7.71 19.99 -6.71
C GLU A 187 8.95 20.22 -7.58
N LEU A 188 9.90 21.05 -7.13
CA LEU A 188 11.18 21.28 -7.81
C LEU A 188 12.03 19.99 -7.86
N ASP A 189 12.13 19.26 -6.77
CA ASP A 189 12.80 17.95 -6.67
C ASP A 189 12.20 16.90 -7.61
N GLN A 190 10.89 16.97 -7.88
CA GLN A 190 10.26 16.14 -8.89
C GLN A 190 10.63 16.60 -10.30
N LYS A 191 10.65 17.91 -10.56
CA LYS A 191 11.03 18.47 -11.87
C LYS A 191 12.50 18.24 -12.22
N VAL A 192 13.40 18.21 -11.24
CA VAL A 192 14.80 17.82 -11.45
C VAL A 192 14.89 16.36 -11.90
N LYS A 193 14.15 15.43 -11.26
CA LYS A 193 14.09 14.02 -11.67
C LYS A 193 13.51 13.86 -13.07
N GLU A 194 12.40 14.54 -13.39
CA GLU A 194 11.83 14.54 -14.74
C GLU A 194 12.83 15.06 -15.80
N ILE A 195 13.67 16.04 -15.46
CA ILE A 195 14.74 16.54 -16.33
C ILE A 195 15.86 15.52 -16.50
N ASP A 196 16.27 14.81 -15.45
CA ASP A 196 17.33 13.78 -15.53
C ASP A 196 16.86 12.51 -16.27
N ASP A 197 15.61 12.07 -16.07
CA ASP A 197 14.99 11.02 -16.88
C ASP A 197 14.94 11.41 -18.36
N LEU A 198 14.60 12.68 -18.67
CA LEU A 198 14.62 13.21 -20.03
C LEU A 198 16.03 13.28 -20.65
N LYS A 199 17.08 13.55 -19.85
CA LYS A 199 18.48 13.45 -20.32
C LYS A 199 18.84 12.02 -20.69
N ILE A 200 18.50 11.04 -19.85
CA ILE A 200 18.75 9.61 -20.13
C ILE A 200 18.08 9.20 -21.45
N ILE A 201 16.83 9.62 -21.66
CA ILE A 201 16.10 9.38 -22.93
C ILE A 201 16.78 10.12 -24.11
N GLN A 202 17.29 11.34 -23.90
CA GLN A 202 18.01 12.10 -24.93
C GLN A 202 19.34 11.43 -25.32
N ASP A 203 20.10 10.92 -24.35
CA ASP A 203 21.37 10.21 -24.58
C ASP A 203 21.13 8.86 -25.25
N GLU A 204 20.12 8.08 -24.82
CA GLU A 204 19.65 6.88 -25.54
C GLU A 204 19.27 7.18 -26.99
N LEU A 205 18.61 8.33 -27.23
CA LEU A 205 18.24 8.76 -28.58
C LEU A 205 19.47 9.15 -29.40
N TYR A 206 20.46 9.84 -28.82
CA TYR A 206 21.73 10.14 -29.50
C TYR A 206 22.53 8.88 -29.82
N GLU A 207 22.56 7.88 -28.93
CA GLU A 207 23.22 6.60 -29.20
C GLU A 207 22.54 5.86 -30.36
N LYS A 208 21.19 5.78 -30.35
CA LYS A 208 20.41 5.21 -31.46
C LYS A 208 20.60 6.00 -32.77
N LEU A 209 20.74 7.32 -32.70
CA LEU A 209 21.04 8.16 -33.86
C LEU A 209 22.47 7.94 -34.35
N ALA A 210 23.44 7.69 -33.47
CA ALA A 210 24.80 7.30 -33.85
C ALA A 210 24.81 5.95 -34.58
N TYR A 211 24.17 4.92 -34.04
CA TYR A 211 24.01 3.62 -34.72
C TYR A 211 23.29 3.72 -36.08
N LEU A 212 22.32 4.63 -36.23
CA LEU A 212 21.63 4.87 -37.49
C LEU A 212 22.41 5.77 -38.47
N LYS A 213 23.40 6.52 -37.97
CA LYS A 213 24.30 7.37 -38.76
C LYS A 213 25.61 6.65 -39.11
N ASP A 214 25.85 5.48 -38.51
CA ASP A 214 26.97 4.61 -38.85
C ASP A 214 26.79 4.06 -40.28
N GLU A 215 27.41 4.77 -41.23
CA GLU A 215 27.21 4.55 -42.65
C GLU A 215 27.78 3.19 -43.10
N GLU A 216 28.77 2.64 -42.38
CA GLU A 216 29.27 1.29 -42.65
C GLU A 216 28.23 0.22 -42.32
N PHE A 217 27.52 0.31 -41.18
CA PHE A 217 26.45 -0.62 -40.84
C PHE A 217 25.28 -0.56 -41.84
N LEU A 218 24.87 0.65 -42.25
CA LEU A 218 23.83 0.81 -43.28
C LEU A 218 24.30 0.29 -44.65
N GLN A 219 25.56 0.50 -45.02
CA GLN A 219 26.12 -0.04 -46.27
C GLN A 219 26.29 -1.57 -46.22
N GLU A 220 26.72 -2.16 -45.11
CA GLU A 220 26.84 -3.60 -44.94
C GLU A 220 25.47 -4.29 -45.00
N LYS A 221 24.46 -3.72 -44.32
CA LYS A 221 23.08 -4.20 -44.39
C LYS A 221 22.46 -4.02 -45.78
N ASN A 222 22.80 -2.96 -46.51
CA ASN A 222 22.43 -2.84 -47.93
C ASN A 222 23.15 -3.88 -48.80
N LYS A 223 24.44 -4.16 -48.56
CA LYS A 223 25.19 -5.22 -49.26
C LYS A 223 24.58 -6.61 -48.97
N SER A 224 24.14 -6.89 -47.73
CA SER A 224 23.47 -8.14 -47.40
C SER A 224 22.11 -8.24 -48.10
N PHE A 225 21.28 -7.19 -48.09
CA PHE A 225 20.01 -7.18 -48.81
C PHE A 225 20.18 -7.26 -50.33
N GLN A 226 21.20 -6.62 -50.92
CA GLN A 226 21.52 -6.77 -52.35
C GLN A 226 21.98 -8.20 -52.68
N LYS A 227 22.75 -8.84 -51.79
CA LYS A 227 23.13 -10.26 -51.93
C LYS A 227 21.92 -11.17 -51.82
N GLU A 228 21.09 -11.04 -50.80
CA GLU A 228 19.84 -11.80 -50.65
C GLU A 228 18.90 -11.60 -51.85
N LEU A 229 18.73 -10.37 -52.34
CA LEU A 229 17.88 -10.06 -53.49
C LEU A 229 18.43 -10.64 -54.79
N SER A 230 19.76 -10.69 -54.98
CA SER A 230 20.38 -11.38 -56.12
C SER A 230 20.30 -12.91 -56.00
N GLU A 231 20.46 -13.49 -54.80
CA GLU A 231 20.22 -14.93 -54.55
C GLU A 231 18.75 -15.31 -54.78
N VAL A 232 17.79 -14.48 -54.35
CA VAL A 232 16.35 -14.68 -54.57
C VAL A 232 16.02 -14.57 -56.06
N ASN A 233 16.56 -13.57 -56.77
CA ASN A 233 16.39 -13.46 -58.22
C ASN A 233 17.01 -14.64 -58.97
N GLN A 234 18.16 -15.16 -58.54
CA GLN A 234 18.76 -16.37 -59.10
C GLN A 234 17.89 -17.61 -58.84
N ARG A 235 17.33 -17.77 -57.63
CA ARG A 235 16.38 -18.85 -57.32
C ARG A 235 15.10 -18.72 -58.16
N LEU A 236 14.57 -17.51 -58.36
CA LEU A 236 13.40 -17.24 -59.19
C LEU A 236 13.67 -17.58 -60.66
N GLN A 237 14.83 -17.21 -61.20
CA GLN A 237 15.25 -17.54 -62.56
C GLN A 237 15.44 -19.06 -62.73
N ASN A 238 16.09 -19.74 -61.77
CA ASN A 238 16.22 -21.19 -61.78
C ASN A 238 14.84 -21.89 -61.75
N GLN A 239 13.92 -21.45 -60.88
CA GLN A 239 12.55 -21.96 -60.83
C GLN A 239 11.76 -21.68 -62.11
N LYS A 240 12.01 -20.56 -62.78
CA LYS A 240 11.42 -20.25 -64.09
C LYS A 240 11.95 -21.21 -65.15
N GLU A 241 13.25 -21.46 -65.21
CA GLU A 241 13.84 -22.42 -66.14
C GLU A 241 13.40 -23.87 -65.85
N GLU A 242 13.23 -24.25 -64.58
CA GLU A 242 12.63 -25.55 -64.21
C GLU A 242 11.16 -25.62 -64.63
N LYS A 243 10.37 -24.57 -64.41
CA LYS A 243 8.99 -24.47 -64.87
C LYS A 243 8.90 -24.59 -66.39
N ASP A 244 9.78 -23.92 -67.13
CA ASP A 244 9.80 -23.94 -68.59
C ASP A 244 10.25 -25.31 -69.12
N LYS A 245 11.21 -25.99 -68.46
CA LYS A 245 11.57 -27.40 -68.72
C LYS A 245 10.40 -28.36 -68.46
N VAL A 246 9.69 -28.20 -67.33
CA VAL A 246 8.50 -28.99 -67.00
C VAL A 246 7.36 -28.72 -67.97
N HIS A 247 7.17 -27.47 -68.41
CA HIS A 247 6.16 -27.12 -69.41
C HIS A 247 6.50 -27.70 -70.78
N HIS A 248 7.78 -27.74 -71.17
CA HIS A 248 8.23 -28.42 -72.38
C HIS A 248 7.95 -29.93 -72.32
N GLN A 249 8.33 -30.61 -71.23
CA GLN A 249 8.02 -32.03 -71.01
C GLN A 249 6.51 -32.31 -70.96
N LEU A 250 5.70 -31.38 -70.43
CA LEU A 250 4.24 -31.47 -70.43
C LEU A 250 3.68 -31.35 -71.86
N ASN A 251 4.24 -30.46 -72.68
CA ASN A 251 3.85 -30.30 -74.08
C ASN A 251 4.27 -31.52 -74.92
N GLU A 252 5.47 -32.09 -74.71
CA GLU A 252 5.86 -33.38 -75.32
C GLU A 252 4.90 -34.52 -74.92
N LYS A 253 4.49 -34.57 -73.65
CA LYS A 253 3.49 -35.54 -73.17
C LYS A 253 2.11 -35.29 -73.78
N LEU A 254 1.70 -34.04 -73.99
CA LEU A 254 0.43 -33.69 -74.65
C LEU A 254 0.46 -34.07 -76.15
N GLU A 255 1.56 -33.87 -76.87
CA GLU A 255 1.67 -34.34 -78.26
C GLU A 255 1.75 -35.89 -78.34
N ARG A 256 2.37 -36.55 -77.35
CA ARG A 256 2.27 -38.02 -77.22
C ARG A 256 0.83 -38.47 -76.92
N ILE A 257 0.08 -37.75 -76.11
CA ILE A 257 -1.34 -38.03 -75.85
C ILE A 257 -2.15 -37.84 -77.14
N LYS A 258 -2.03 -36.71 -77.85
CA LYS A 258 -2.71 -36.50 -79.15
C LYS A 258 -2.38 -37.56 -80.20
N THR A 259 -1.12 -37.99 -80.30
CA THR A 259 -0.73 -39.04 -81.26
C THR A 259 -1.23 -40.43 -80.85
N LEU A 260 -1.35 -40.72 -79.55
CA LEU A 260 -2.05 -41.89 -79.03
C LEU A 260 -3.57 -41.79 -79.21
N GLU A 261 -4.20 -40.63 -79.02
CA GLU A 261 -5.62 -40.37 -79.24
C GLU A 261 -5.97 -40.55 -80.72
N ASN A 262 -5.18 -39.99 -81.65
CA ASN A 262 -5.33 -40.22 -83.09
C ASN A 262 -5.17 -41.71 -83.45
N SER A 263 -4.25 -42.43 -82.79
CA SER A 263 -4.05 -43.86 -82.98
C SER A 263 -5.22 -44.69 -82.41
N LEU A 264 -5.78 -44.27 -81.27
CA LEU A 264 -6.98 -44.85 -80.67
C LEU A 264 -8.22 -44.58 -81.52
N GLN A 265 -8.33 -43.40 -82.13
CA GLN A 265 -9.39 -43.04 -83.05
C GLN A 265 -9.30 -43.84 -84.36
N ASN A 266 -8.10 -44.02 -84.92
CA ASN A 266 -7.87 -44.92 -86.06
C ASN A 266 -8.20 -46.38 -85.71
N SER A 267 -7.91 -46.82 -84.47
CA SER A 267 -8.27 -48.15 -83.97
C SER A 267 -9.79 -48.30 -83.77
N SER A 268 -10.46 -47.27 -83.25
CA SER A 268 -11.92 -47.18 -83.12
C SER A 268 -12.62 -47.23 -84.49
N GLN A 269 -12.10 -46.49 -85.46
CA GLN A 269 -12.60 -46.51 -86.84
C GLN A 269 -12.31 -47.86 -87.54
N SER A 270 -11.22 -48.54 -87.16
CA SER A 270 -10.95 -49.92 -87.57
C SER A 270 -11.90 -50.91 -86.91
N LEU A 271 -12.29 -50.70 -85.65
CA LEU A 271 -13.33 -51.47 -84.96
C LEU A 271 -14.70 -51.29 -85.61
N GLN A 272 -15.10 -50.06 -85.98
CA GLN A 272 -16.32 -49.81 -86.75
C GLN A 272 -16.27 -50.48 -88.13
N ASN A 273 -15.10 -50.51 -88.79
CA ASN A 273 -14.92 -51.27 -90.03
C ASN A 273 -15.09 -52.78 -89.80
N ILE A 274 -14.53 -53.34 -88.71
CA ILE A 274 -14.72 -54.75 -88.30
C ILE A 274 -16.20 -55.03 -87.98
N GLU A 275 -16.90 -54.11 -87.32
CA GLU A 275 -18.32 -54.23 -87.00
C GLU A 275 -19.17 -54.24 -88.29
N SER A 276 -18.84 -53.39 -89.26
CA SER A 276 -19.46 -53.41 -90.60
C SER A 276 -19.12 -54.66 -91.42
N LEU A 277 -17.94 -55.26 -91.19
CA LEU A 277 -17.51 -56.51 -91.80
C LEU A 277 -18.21 -57.71 -91.17
N ASN A 278 -18.42 -57.73 -89.85
CA ASN A 278 -19.24 -58.73 -89.17
C ASN A 278 -20.70 -58.64 -89.59
N LEU A 279 -21.24 -57.43 -89.80
CA LEU A 279 -22.60 -57.27 -90.33
C LEU A 279 -22.72 -57.86 -91.76
N LYS A 280 -21.69 -57.68 -92.59
CA LYS A 280 -21.58 -58.33 -93.91
C LYS A 280 -21.27 -59.83 -93.83
N LEU A 281 -20.61 -60.29 -92.76
CA LEU A 281 -20.30 -61.70 -92.51
C LEU A 281 -21.59 -62.44 -92.13
N ASN A 282 -22.39 -61.90 -91.22
CA ASN A 282 -23.70 -62.43 -90.88
C ASN A 282 -24.61 -62.48 -92.12
N GLN A 283 -24.66 -61.41 -92.93
CA GLN A 283 -25.39 -61.42 -94.20
C GLN A 283 -24.86 -62.48 -95.20
N LYS A 284 -23.56 -62.80 -95.16
CA LYS A 284 -22.98 -63.90 -95.94
C LYS A 284 -23.30 -65.27 -95.35
N GLU A 285 -23.41 -65.38 -94.03
CA GLU A 285 -23.70 -66.61 -93.30
C GLU A 285 -25.19 -66.96 -93.39
N ASP A 286 -26.08 -65.97 -93.38
CA ASP A 286 -27.50 -66.10 -93.76
C ASP A 286 -27.64 -66.64 -95.19
N VAL A 287 -26.91 -66.06 -96.15
CA VAL A 287 -26.87 -66.55 -97.55
C VAL A 287 -26.23 -67.94 -97.67
N VAL A 288 -25.27 -68.30 -96.82
CA VAL A 288 -24.74 -69.68 -96.75
C VAL A 288 -25.78 -70.64 -96.18
N ASN A 289 -26.59 -70.25 -95.19
CA ASN A 289 -27.68 -71.07 -94.67
C ASN A 289 -28.85 -71.20 -95.67
N GLU A 290 -29.13 -70.15 -96.46
CA GLU A 290 -30.09 -70.21 -97.58
C GLU A 290 -29.58 -71.11 -98.71
N LEU A 291 -28.30 -71.00 -99.09
CA LEU A 291 -27.66 -71.93 -100.04
C LEU A 291 -27.60 -73.36 -99.49
N LYS A 292 -27.42 -73.54 -98.17
CA LYS A 292 -27.39 -74.86 -97.54
C LYS A 292 -28.77 -75.52 -97.55
N THR A 293 -29.84 -74.79 -97.25
CA THR A 293 -31.22 -75.30 -97.36
C THR A 293 -31.61 -75.54 -98.83
N GLN A 294 -31.09 -74.76 -99.78
CA GLN A 294 -31.18 -75.09 -101.22
C GLN A 294 -30.43 -76.39 -101.55
N ILE A 295 -29.20 -76.60 -101.06
CA ILE A 295 -28.44 -77.85 -101.25
C ILE A 295 -29.18 -79.05 -100.63
N GLU A 296 -29.68 -78.94 -99.41
CA GLU A 296 -30.50 -79.98 -98.76
C GLU A 296 -31.78 -80.27 -99.56
N SER A 297 -32.36 -79.28 -100.24
CA SER A 297 -33.46 -79.50 -101.20
C SER A 297 -33.01 -80.16 -102.51
N PHE A 298 -31.79 -79.89 -102.98
CA PHE A 298 -31.22 -80.57 -104.15
C PHE A 298 -30.83 -82.02 -103.85
N ASP A 299 -30.34 -82.34 -102.65
CA ASP A 299 -30.08 -83.73 -102.24
C ASP A 299 -31.38 -84.57 -102.22
N ILE A 300 -32.51 -83.98 -101.83
CA ILE A 300 -33.84 -84.63 -101.95
C ILE A 300 -34.18 -84.89 -103.42
N ASN A 301 -34.03 -83.90 -104.30
CA ASN A 301 -34.28 -84.07 -105.73
C ASN A 301 -33.32 -85.07 -106.41
N ILE A 302 -32.06 -85.13 -105.98
CA ILE A 302 -31.08 -86.12 -106.44
C ILE A 302 -31.52 -87.52 -106.03
N LYS A 303 -32.04 -87.69 -104.80
CA LYS A 303 -32.56 -88.97 -104.31
C LYS A 303 -33.78 -89.45 -105.10
N ASP A 304 -34.69 -88.56 -105.48
CA ASP A 304 -35.81 -88.87 -106.37
C ASP A 304 -35.32 -89.26 -107.79
N ILE A 305 -34.21 -88.67 -108.26
CA ILE A 305 -33.55 -89.03 -109.53
C ILE A 305 -32.82 -90.38 -109.43
N GLU A 306 -32.24 -90.74 -108.29
CA GLU A 306 -31.67 -92.08 -108.05
C GLU A 306 -32.76 -93.16 -108.03
N ASP A 307 -33.88 -92.89 -107.36
CA ASP A 307 -35.04 -93.79 -107.30
C ASP A 307 -35.71 -93.99 -108.68
N LEU A 308 -35.70 -92.94 -109.53
CA LEU A 308 -36.06 -93.04 -110.96
C LEU A 308 -35.03 -93.83 -111.79
N ASN A 309 -33.73 -93.67 -111.55
CA ASN A 309 -32.69 -94.44 -112.24
C ASN A 309 -32.71 -95.93 -111.85
N GLN A 310 -33.09 -96.27 -110.61
CA GLN A 310 -33.27 -97.65 -110.20
C GLN A 310 -34.45 -98.31 -110.95
N LYS A 311 -35.58 -97.61 -111.05
CA LYS A 311 -36.73 -98.01 -111.89
C LYS A 311 -36.42 -98.08 -113.40
N LEU A 312 -35.39 -97.37 -113.87
CA LEU A 312 -34.89 -97.49 -115.24
C LEU A 312 -34.12 -98.80 -115.44
N LYS A 313 -33.21 -99.16 -114.52
CA LYS A 313 -32.41 -100.40 -114.58
C LYS A 313 -33.27 -101.67 -114.52
N GLU A 314 -34.36 -101.65 -113.75
CA GLU A 314 -35.35 -102.74 -113.71
C GLU A 314 -36.10 -102.93 -115.05
N LYS A 315 -36.14 -101.91 -115.92
CA LYS A 315 -36.69 -102.01 -117.27
C LYS A 315 -35.70 -102.58 -118.28
N ASP A 316 -34.42 -102.24 -118.18
CA ASP A 316 -33.39 -102.71 -119.11
C ASP A 316 -33.11 -104.23 -118.93
N SER A 317 -33.23 -104.77 -117.72
CA SER A 317 -33.11 -106.23 -117.48
C SER A 317 -34.19 -107.04 -118.23
N LEU A 318 -35.41 -106.52 -118.29
CA LEU A 318 -36.54 -107.13 -119.02
C LEU A 318 -36.34 -107.15 -120.55
N ILE A 319 -35.48 -106.29 -121.09
CA ILE A 319 -35.16 -106.24 -122.52
C ILE A 319 -34.06 -107.27 -122.87
N GLN A 320 -33.09 -107.50 -121.98
CA GLN A 320 -32.06 -108.54 -122.18
C GLN A 320 -32.64 -109.97 -122.10
N GLU A 321 -33.62 -110.21 -121.23
CA GLU A 321 -34.22 -111.54 -121.05
C GLU A 321 -35.02 -112.01 -122.30
N LEU A 322 -35.61 -111.07 -123.04
CA LEU A 322 -36.34 -111.34 -124.29
C LEU A 322 -35.44 -111.64 -125.50
N GLN A 323 -34.12 -111.34 -125.47
CA GLN A 323 -33.23 -111.55 -126.61
C GLN A 323 -32.53 -112.91 -126.64
N ASN A 324 -32.42 -113.61 -125.50
CA ASN A 324 -31.68 -114.88 -125.42
C ASN A 324 -32.53 -116.14 -125.67
N ASN A 325 -33.86 -116.04 -125.66
CA ASN A 325 -34.76 -117.19 -125.51
C ASN A 325 -35.27 -117.82 -126.82
N ASN A 326 -34.70 -117.49 -127.99
CA ASN A 326 -35.25 -117.93 -129.28
C ASN A 326 -34.18 -118.27 -130.34
N LYS A 327 -33.11 -118.97 -129.94
CA LYS A 327 -32.06 -119.44 -130.88
C LYS A 327 -31.46 -120.82 -130.55
N SER A 328 -32.28 -121.72 -130.02
CA SER A 328 -31.91 -123.13 -129.77
C SER A 328 -33.13 -124.05 -129.80
N SER A 329 -33.82 -124.09 -130.94
CA SER A 329 -34.92 -125.05 -131.22
C SER A 329 -34.94 -125.46 -132.71
N GLU A 330 -33.77 -125.76 -133.25
CA GLU A 330 -33.65 -126.62 -134.43
C GLU A 330 -33.49 -128.09 -133.98
N GLU A 331 -33.91 -129.03 -134.83
CA GLU A 331 -33.62 -130.47 -134.76
C GLU A 331 -34.15 -131.28 -133.54
N SER A 332 -35.47 -131.49 -133.48
CA SER A 332 -35.96 -132.85 -133.16
C SER A 332 -37.32 -133.18 -133.81
N LEU A 333 -37.42 -134.39 -134.37
CA LEU A 333 -38.60 -135.10 -134.90
C LEU A 333 -39.20 -134.64 -136.24
N GLU A 334 -38.59 -135.12 -137.32
CA GLU A 334 -39.34 -135.61 -138.48
C GLU A 334 -40.17 -136.87 -138.12
N ASP A 335 -41.04 -137.29 -139.04
CA ASP A 335 -41.81 -138.55 -139.02
C ASP A 335 -42.85 -138.76 -137.89
N VAL A 336 -43.70 -137.75 -137.71
CA VAL A 336 -45.16 -137.98 -137.56
C VAL A 336 -45.86 -137.78 -138.92
N GLN A 337 -45.25 -138.29 -140.00
CA GLN A 337 -45.87 -138.33 -141.33
C GLN A 337 -47.00 -139.39 -141.39
N LYS A 338 -47.91 -139.22 -142.36
CA LYS A 338 -48.90 -140.22 -142.87
C LYS A 338 -50.17 -140.49 -142.05
N ILE A 339 -50.44 -139.76 -140.97
CA ILE A 339 -51.81 -139.55 -140.44
C ILE A 339 -51.90 -138.08 -140.00
N ASN A 340 -52.61 -137.16 -140.66
CA ASN A 340 -53.93 -137.33 -141.27
C ASN A 340 -54.14 -136.47 -142.54
N GLU A 341 -53.83 -136.99 -143.74
CA GLU A 341 -54.23 -136.37 -145.03
C GLU A 341 -55.74 -136.52 -145.33
N THR A 342 -56.53 -137.06 -144.39
CA THR A 342 -57.84 -137.67 -144.68
C THR A 342 -58.99 -137.21 -143.79
N LEU A 343 -58.90 -136.02 -143.19
CA LEU A 343 -60.07 -135.23 -142.76
C LEU A 343 -59.70 -133.73 -142.67
N ASN A 344 -59.02 -133.14 -143.67
CA ASN A 344 -59.44 -133.00 -145.07
C ASN A 344 -60.76 -132.24 -145.22
N GLN A 345 -60.78 -131.32 -146.19
CA GLN A 345 -61.91 -130.57 -146.75
C GLN A 345 -63.25 -130.61 -145.99
N LYS A 346 -63.64 -129.41 -145.53
CA LYS A 346 -64.99 -128.97 -145.09
C LYS A 346 -65.26 -128.98 -143.58
N GLU A 347 -66.21 -128.17 -143.09
CA GLU A 347 -67.15 -127.27 -143.80
C GLU A 347 -67.16 -125.86 -143.18
N GLU A 348 -67.72 -124.90 -143.91
CA GLU A 348 -68.24 -123.67 -143.30
C GLU A 348 -69.36 -124.01 -142.29
N VAL A 349 -69.70 -123.05 -141.42
CA VAL A 349 -70.73 -123.18 -140.36
C VAL A 349 -70.29 -124.23 -139.29
N ILE A 350 -70.52 -124.09 -137.98
CA ILE A 350 -71.30 -123.16 -137.17
C ILE A 350 -70.36 -122.74 -136.01
N LYS A 351 -70.01 -121.47 -135.77
CA LYS A 351 -70.83 -120.24 -135.65
C LYS A 351 -71.90 -120.28 -134.55
N GLU A 352 -71.79 -121.20 -133.60
CA GLU A 352 -72.66 -121.24 -132.42
C GLU A 352 -71.88 -121.50 -131.14
N LEU A 353 -72.36 -120.84 -130.07
CA LEU A 353 -72.20 -121.18 -128.65
C LEU A 353 -70.75 -121.34 -128.15
N GLN A 354 -70.15 -120.37 -127.45
CA GLN A 354 -70.58 -119.80 -126.15
C GLN A 354 -70.80 -120.84 -125.03
N LEU A 355 -70.86 -120.30 -123.80
CA LEU A 355 -71.75 -120.79 -122.74
C LEU A 355 -71.34 -122.03 -121.95
N LYS A 356 -70.18 -121.95 -121.27
CA LYS A 356 -70.00 -122.14 -119.80
C LYS A 356 -68.51 -121.96 -119.47
N LEU A 357 -68.02 -121.06 -118.59
CA LEU A 357 -68.52 -120.54 -117.29
C LEU A 357 -68.59 -121.65 -116.21
N GLN A 358 -68.11 -121.34 -114.99
CA GLN A 358 -68.12 -122.20 -113.78
C GLN A 358 -67.02 -123.30 -113.75
N ASN A 359 -66.43 -123.70 -112.60
CA ASN A 359 -66.51 -123.18 -111.22
C ASN A 359 -65.35 -123.72 -110.32
N ALA A 360 -65.33 -123.27 -109.05
CA ALA A 360 -64.83 -123.99 -107.85
C ALA A 360 -63.30 -124.03 -107.55
N THR A 361 -62.78 -123.87 -106.31
CA THR A 361 -63.20 -123.16 -105.05
C THR A 361 -62.10 -123.25 -103.96
N LYS A 362 -62.18 -122.41 -102.89
CA LYS A 362 -61.64 -122.60 -101.50
C LYS A 362 -60.10 -122.48 -101.24
N ASN A 363 -59.59 -122.05 -100.07
CA ASN A 363 -60.07 -121.18 -98.96
C ASN A 363 -58.96 -120.91 -97.88
N VAL A 364 -59.25 -120.03 -96.87
CA VAL A 364 -58.75 -120.05 -95.44
C VAL A 364 -57.29 -119.56 -95.16
N GLN A 365 -56.91 -118.75 -94.13
CA GLN A 365 -57.56 -117.88 -93.08
C GLN A 365 -56.50 -116.87 -92.48
N GLU A 366 -56.82 -115.59 -92.13
CA GLU A 366 -57.08 -114.96 -90.78
C GLU A 366 -55.88 -114.91 -89.76
N ILE A 367 -55.66 -113.94 -88.83
CA ILE A 367 -56.38 -112.79 -88.16
C ILE A 367 -55.30 -111.90 -87.39
N GLU A 368 -55.37 -110.66 -86.85
CA GLU A 368 -56.18 -109.40 -86.91
C GLU A 368 -55.48 -108.23 -86.10
N ALA A 369 -56.03 -107.00 -86.05
CA ALA A 369 -55.93 -105.96 -84.99
C ALA A 369 -54.58 -105.17 -84.71
N PHE A 370 -54.50 -103.99 -84.04
CA PHE A 370 -55.45 -102.85 -83.80
C PHE A 370 -54.81 -101.53 -83.25
N LYS A 371 -55.37 -100.36 -83.63
CA LYS A 371 -55.68 -99.12 -82.82
C LYS A 371 -54.67 -98.00 -82.42
N GLU A 372 -55.28 -96.91 -81.89
CA GLU A 372 -54.93 -95.48 -81.93
C GLU A 372 -55.57 -94.70 -80.73
N LYS A 373 -54.94 -93.63 -80.15
CA LYS A 373 -55.53 -92.29 -79.80
C LYS A 373 -54.89 -91.44 -78.63
N VAL A 374 -54.48 -90.20 -78.97
CA VAL A 374 -54.91 -88.86 -78.42
C VAL A 374 -54.41 -88.23 -77.08
N LEU A 375 -54.06 -86.92 -77.19
CA LEU A 375 -54.07 -85.76 -76.23
C LEU A 375 -52.79 -85.28 -75.46
N LYS A 376 -52.91 -84.05 -74.90
CA LYS A 376 -51.87 -83.08 -74.45
C LYS A 376 -52.05 -82.68 -72.98
N GLN A 377 -51.01 -82.17 -72.28
CA GLN A 377 -51.14 -81.05 -71.31
C GLN A 377 -49.81 -80.38 -70.83
N GLU A 378 -49.87 -79.05 -70.65
CA GLU A 378 -49.30 -78.17 -69.58
C GLU A 378 -47.85 -78.24 -69.01
N SER A 379 -47.09 -77.15 -69.29
CA SER A 379 -46.65 -76.10 -68.29
C SER A 379 -45.25 -76.08 -67.62
N LEU A 380 -44.79 -74.84 -67.32
CA LEU A 380 -43.71 -74.33 -66.42
C LEU A 380 -42.26 -74.87 -66.59
N ILE A 381 -41.16 -74.08 -66.61
CA ILE A 381 -40.59 -73.10 -65.65
C ILE A 381 -40.07 -73.76 -64.35
N GLU A 382 -38.79 -73.53 -63.96
CA GLU A 382 -38.39 -72.93 -62.65
C GLU A 382 -36.88 -73.05 -62.22
N LYS A 383 -36.21 -71.88 -62.01
CA LYS A 383 -35.03 -71.57 -61.13
C LYS A 383 -33.64 -72.28 -61.36
N LEU A 384 -32.51 -71.87 -60.74
CA LEU A 384 -31.80 -70.56 -60.57
C LEU A 384 -30.53 -70.72 -59.67
N LYS A 385 -29.67 -69.66 -59.58
CA LYS A 385 -28.64 -69.34 -58.51
C LYS A 385 -27.28 -70.09 -58.55
N SER A 386 -26.13 -69.53 -58.08
CA SER A 386 -25.80 -68.18 -57.51
C SER A 386 -24.30 -67.84 -57.26
N GLN A 387 -23.90 -66.57 -57.52
CA GLN A 387 -23.08 -65.62 -56.69
C GLN A 387 -21.58 -65.93 -56.37
N LYS A 388 -20.64 -65.03 -55.94
CA LYS A 388 -20.55 -63.70 -55.23
C LYS A 388 -20.61 -63.73 -53.66
N THR A 389 -19.79 -63.05 -52.83
CA THR A 389 -18.51 -62.26 -52.94
C THR A 389 -17.80 -62.11 -51.53
N GLU A 390 -17.05 -61.09 -51.01
CA GLU A 390 -16.74 -59.65 -51.33
C GLU A 390 -15.31 -59.12 -50.94
N LYS A 391 -15.06 -58.32 -49.85
CA LYS A 391 -13.89 -57.38 -49.75
C LYS A 391 -13.45 -56.89 -48.33
N THR A 392 -12.33 -56.10 -48.26
CA THR A 392 -11.93 -54.95 -47.37
C THR A 392 -11.18 -55.07 -45.99
N ASP A 393 -10.04 -54.35 -45.90
CA ASP A 393 -9.59 -53.27 -44.96
C ASP A 393 -9.10 -53.38 -43.46
N ASN A 394 -7.87 -52.85 -43.23
CA ASN A 394 -7.39 -51.82 -42.24
C ASN A 394 -6.95 -52.04 -40.74
N LYS A 395 -5.75 -51.47 -40.43
CA LYS A 395 -5.26 -50.68 -39.22
C LYS A 395 -4.74 -51.28 -37.86
N VAL A 396 -3.45 -50.97 -37.55
CA VAL A 396 -2.90 -50.23 -36.35
C VAL A 396 -2.32 -50.93 -35.07
N SER A 397 -1.12 -50.43 -34.64
CA SER A 397 -0.49 -50.27 -33.29
C SER A 397 0.37 -51.35 -32.54
N PHE A 398 1.58 -50.89 -32.13
CA PHE A 398 2.33 -51.02 -30.84
C PHE A 398 3.02 -52.33 -30.32
N GLU A 399 4.38 -52.30 -30.38
CA GLU A 399 5.37 -52.38 -29.26
C GLU A 399 5.81 -53.69 -28.51
N ASN A 400 7.06 -53.63 -27.97
CA ASN A 400 7.67 -54.37 -26.83
C ASN A 400 8.14 -55.86 -27.03
N ILE A 401 9.15 -56.42 -26.33
CA ILE A 401 10.06 -55.93 -25.24
C ILE A 401 11.46 -56.64 -25.28
N THR A 402 12.55 -55.92 -24.98
CA THR A 402 13.75 -56.27 -24.13
C THR A 402 14.69 -55.05 -24.14
N ASP A 403 15.46 -54.70 -23.10
CA ASP A 403 15.99 -55.48 -21.97
C ASP A 403 15.84 -54.75 -20.62
N GLN A 404 15.75 -55.48 -19.49
CA GLN A 404 15.28 -54.93 -18.20
C GLN A 404 16.22 -55.14 -16.99
N LYS A 405 17.55 -55.12 -17.17
CA LYS A 405 18.51 -55.34 -16.06
C LYS A 405 19.51 -54.22 -15.74
N LEU A 406 19.79 -53.28 -16.66
CA LEU A 406 20.80 -52.23 -16.43
C LEU A 406 20.29 -50.95 -15.73
N LEU A 407 18.97 -50.72 -15.68
CA LEU A 407 18.42 -49.43 -15.24
C LEU A 407 18.55 -49.17 -13.72
N LYS A 408 18.33 -50.20 -12.89
CA LYS A 408 18.13 -50.03 -11.43
C LYS A 408 19.38 -49.61 -10.66
N GLU A 409 20.59 -49.79 -11.22
CA GLU A 409 21.84 -49.39 -10.56
C GLU A 409 22.17 -47.91 -10.81
N TYR A 410 21.76 -47.36 -11.96
CA TYR A 410 21.91 -45.93 -12.26
C TYR A 410 20.87 -45.07 -11.54
N GLU A 411 19.62 -45.55 -11.35
CA GLU A 411 18.55 -44.77 -10.71
C GLU A 411 18.87 -44.31 -9.28
N ASN A 412 19.65 -45.09 -8.50
CA ASN A 412 19.99 -44.70 -7.12
C ASN A 412 21.08 -43.62 -7.09
N LYS A 413 22.15 -43.75 -7.90
CA LYS A 413 23.18 -42.70 -8.01
C LYS A 413 22.61 -41.39 -8.57
N LEU A 414 21.62 -41.46 -9.47
CA LEU A 414 20.92 -40.29 -10.00
C LEU A 414 20.07 -39.57 -8.92
N LYS A 415 19.53 -40.29 -7.93
CA LYS A 415 18.74 -39.71 -6.83
C LYS A 415 19.62 -38.99 -5.80
N GLU A 416 20.85 -39.46 -5.58
CA GLU A 416 21.82 -38.76 -4.72
C GLU A 416 22.37 -37.50 -5.39
N PHE A 417 22.73 -37.58 -6.69
CA PHE A 417 23.14 -36.40 -7.45
C PHE A 417 22.06 -35.32 -7.49
N LYS A 418 20.78 -35.67 -7.74
CA LYS A 418 19.68 -34.69 -7.73
C LYS A 418 19.44 -34.01 -6.38
N LYS A 419 19.75 -34.69 -5.26
CA LYS A 419 19.74 -34.05 -3.93
C LYS A 419 20.89 -33.07 -3.79
N LEU A 420 22.10 -33.45 -4.24
CA LEU A 420 23.27 -32.59 -4.19
C LEU A 420 23.10 -31.33 -5.05
N ASP A 421 22.56 -31.47 -6.28
CA ASP A 421 22.18 -30.33 -7.13
C ASP A 421 21.16 -29.42 -6.44
N SER A 422 20.10 -29.98 -5.86
CA SER A 422 19.08 -29.16 -5.18
C SER A 422 19.64 -28.37 -3.99
N LEU A 423 20.60 -28.94 -3.26
CA LEU A 423 21.33 -28.27 -2.18
C LEU A 423 22.32 -27.23 -2.71
N TYR A 424 23.01 -27.50 -3.83
CA TYR A 424 23.94 -26.57 -4.45
C TYR A 424 23.21 -25.36 -5.05
N VAL A 425 22.06 -25.58 -5.70
CA VAL A 425 21.16 -24.51 -6.18
C VAL A 425 20.64 -23.69 -4.99
N GLN A 426 20.06 -24.31 -3.96
CA GLN A 426 19.59 -23.57 -2.78
C GLN A 426 20.71 -22.79 -2.07
N LEU A 427 21.93 -23.33 -2.01
CA LEU A 427 23.07 -22.63 -1.42
C LEU A 427 23.54 -21.46 -2.30
N LYS A 428 23.57 -21.65 -3.64
CA LYS A 428 23.86 -20.59 -4.62
C LYS A 428 22.82 -19.48 -4.55
N ASP A 429 21.54 -19.81 -4.55
CA ASP A 429 20.43 -18.86 -4.46
C ASP A 429 20.51 -18.06 -3.16
N GLN A 430 20.82 -18.70 -2.02
CA GLN A 430 21.09 -18.00 -0.76
C GLN A 430 22.36 -17.13 -0.79
N PHE A 431 23.38 -17.50 -1.56
CA PHE A 431 24.59 -16.66 -1.72
C PHE A 431 24.34 -15.48 -2.65
N GLU A 432 23.54 -15.64 -3.70
CA GLU A 432 23.11 -14.56 -4.60
C GLU A 432 22.15 -13.61 -3.88
N GLU A 433 21.16 -14.11 -3.13
CA GLU A 433 20.29 -13.30 -2.27
C GLU A 433 21.10 -12.52 -1.22
N LYS A 434 22.04 -13.17 -0.51
CA LYS A 434 22.92 -12.50 0.46
C LYS A 434 23.88 -11.51 -0.20
N GLN A 435 24.38 -11.78 -1.41
CA GLN A 435 25.15 -10.80 -2.17
C GLN A 435 24.29 -9.59 -2.55
N LEU A 436 23.07 -9.80 -3.04
CA LEU A 436 22.15 -8.75 -3.48
C LEU A 436 21.73 -7.88 -2.29
N VAL A 437 21.41 -8.49 -1.14
CA VAL A 437 21.18 -7.79 0.13
C VAL A 437 22.45 -7.03 0.56
N LEU A 438 23.63 -7.64 0.57
CA LEU A 438 24.88 -6.96 0.95
C LEU A 438 25.21 -5.79 0.01
N HIS A 439 24.96 -5.94 -1.29
CA HIS A 439 25.20 -4.91 -2.30
C HIS A 439 24.22 -3.74 -2.14
N LYS A 440 22.94 -4.05 -1.84
CA LYS A 440 21.93 -3.06 -1.51
C LYS A 440 22.26 -2.35 -0.19
N THR A 441 22.60 -3.06 0.88
CA THR A 441 23.01 -2.43 2.16
C THR A 441 24.27 -1.58 2.01
N ARG A 442 25.22 -1.95 1.14
CA ARG A 442 26.36 -1.10 0.77
C ARG A 442 25.93 0.15 0.01
N GLN A 443 25.01 0.04 -0.94
CA GLN A 443 24.46 1.16 -1.70
C GLN A 443 23.66 2.11 -0.79
N ASP A 444 22.82 1.58 0.10
CA ASP A 444 22.07 2.32 1.11
C ASP A 444 23.02 3.04 2.08
N LEU A 445 24.06 2.35 2.59
CA LEU A 445 25.09 2.97 3.42
C LEU A 445 25.87 4.07 2.69
N PHE A 446 26.20 3.86 1.41
CA PHE A 446 26.90 4.86 0.60
C PHE A 446 26.02 6.09 0.39
N ALA A 447 24.75 5.91 0.01
CA ALA A 447 23.79 6.99 -0.18
C ALA A 447 23.46 7.73 1.14
N VAL A 448 23.42 7.05 2.28
CA VAL A 448 23.27 7.69 3.61
C VAL A 448 24.53 8.49 3.96
N ASN A 449 25.73 7.94 3.74
CA ASN A 449 26.98 8.64 4.02
C ASN A 449 27.21 9.84 3.09
N GLU A 450 26.82 9.72 1.82
CA GLU A 450 26.83 10.79 0.82
C GLU A 450 25.85 11.90 1.19
N LYS A 451 24.60 11.57 1.58
CA LYS A 451 23.64 12.55 2.13
C LYS A 451 24.14 13.23 3.40
N LEU A 452 24.77 12.49 4.31
CA LEU A 452 25.35 13.06 5.53
C LEU A 452 26.51 14.02 5.19
N THR A 453 27.34 13.66 4.21
CA THR A 453 28.43 14.51 3.68
C THR A 453 27.90 15.75 2.95
N ALA A 454 26.78 15.63 2.22
CA ALA A 454 26.10 16.75 1.58
C ALA A 454 25.54 17.72 2.63
N ILE A 455 24.75 17.22 3.59
CA ILE A 455 24.22 18.03 4.71
C ILE A 455 25.34 18.71 5.51
N GLN A 456 26.52 18.08 5.64
CA GLN A 456 27.70 18.69 6.24
C GLN A 456 28.41 19.72 5.35
N ARG A 457 28.28 19.67 4.03
CA ARG A 457 28.74 20.75 3.13
C ARG A 457 27.76 21.91 3.12
N ASP A 458 26.47 21.63 2.94
CA ASP A 458 25.40 22.63 2.90
C ASP A 458 25.44 23.48 4.18
N LYS A 459 25.50 22.84 5.36
CA LYS A 459 25.67 23.54 6.66
C LYS A 459 26.95 24.37 6.82
N ASN A 460 27.97 24.19 5.98
CA ASN A 460 29.22 24.96 6.01
C ASN A 460 29.27 26.02 4.89
N ASP A 461 28.60 25.80 3.77
CA ASP A 461 28.49 26.75 2.66
C ASP A 461 27.34 27.76 2.84
N ASP A 462 26.25 27.40 3.53
CA ASP A 462 25.17 28.30 3.96
C ASP A 462 25.71 29.57 4.67
N PHE A 463 26.82 29.44 5.41
CA PHE A 463 27.45 30.57 6.11
C PHE A 463 28.00 31.68 5.21
N LYS A 464 28.15 31.45 3.89
CA LYS A 464 28.64 32.46 2.95
C LYS A 464 27.58 33.48 2.57
N ASP A 465 26.36 33.02 2.30
CA ASP A 465 25.30 33.85 1.70
C ASP A 465 24.38 34.52 2.73
N LEU A 466 24.52 34.21 4.03
CA LEU A 466 23.90 34.95 5.14
C LEU A 466 24.15 36.46 5.02
N SER A 467 23.12 37.27 5.26
CA SER A 467 23.21 38.72 5.40
C SER A 467 24.17 39.10 6.54
N ASP A 468 24.79 40.28 6.49
CA ASP A 468 25.65 40.77 7.58
C ASP A 468 24.90 40.85 8.93
N ASN A 469 23.58 41.11 8.88
CA ASN A 469 22.71 41.07 10.06
C ASN A 469 22.49 39.64 10.60
N GLU A 470 22.46 38.64 9.72
CA GLU A 470 22.29 37.23 10.10
C GLU A 470 23.61 36.64 10.62
N LYS A 471 24.74 37.05 10.03
CA LYS A 471 26.09 36.78 10.57
C LYS A 471 26.31 37.45 11.93
N ALA A 472 25.77 38.65 12.15
CA ALA A 472 25.74 39.29 13.47
C ALA A 472 24.87 38.51 14.46
N LEU A 473 23.63 38.14 14.08
CA LEU A 473 22.73 37.35 14.93
C LEU A 473 23.30 35.97 15.29
N LEU A 474 23.99 35.29 14.37
CA LEU A 474 24.68 34.02 14.65
C LEU A 474 25.88 34.22 15.58
N LYS A 475 26.62 35.31 15.46
CA LYS A 475 27.69 35.65 16.41
C LYS A 475 27.15 35.98 17.80
N ASP A 476 26.01 36.66 17.89
CA ASP A 476 25.32 36.93 19.15
C ASP A 476 24.71 35.64 19.73
N LEU A 477 24.29 34.69 18.89
CA LEU A 477 23.87 33.35 19.29
C LEU A 477 25.04 32.53 19.86
N ASP A 478 26.18 32.47 19.16
CA ASP A 478 27.42 31.83 19.66
C ASP A 478 27.86 32.45 21.00
N THR A 479 27.78 33.78 21.10
CA THR A 479 28.13 34.53 22.31
C THR A 479 27.19 34.15 23.46
N THR A 480 25.86 34.18 23.24
CA THR A 480 24.88 33.82 24.28
C THR A 480 24.87 32.32 24.62
N GLU A 481 25.20 31.42 23.69
CA GLU A 481 25.44 30.00 24.02
C GLU A 481 26.71 29.83 24.88
N SER A 482 27.77 30.61 24.61
CA SER A 482 28.97 30.61 25.45
C SER A 482 28.71 31.15 26.86
N GLU A 483 27.91 32.22 26.99
CA GLU A 483 27.45 32.75 28.29
C GLU A 483 26.56 31.73 29.03
N LEU A 484 25.61 31.11 28.34
CA LEU A 484 24.74 30.06 28.90
C LEU A 484 25.56 28.85 29.38
N LYS A 485 26.66 28.51 28.69
CA LYS A 485 27.63 27.50 29.14
C LYS A 485 28.36 27.95 30.41
N VAL A 486 28.85 29.19 30.48
CA VAL A 486 29.47 29.74 31.70
C VAL A 486 28.48 29.72 32.88
N TYR A 487 27.23 30.13 32.68
CA TYR A 487 26.20 30.06 33.72
C TYR A 487 25.86 28.62 34.12
N LYS A 488 25.96 27.62 33.24
CA LYS A 488 25.83 26.20 33.62
C LYS A 488 26.99 25.74 34.49
N GLU A 489 28.22 26.11 34.14
CA GLU A 489 29.41 25.80 34.94
C GLU A 489 29.37 26.52 36.31
N GLU A 490 28.91 27.77 36.37
CA GLU A 490 28.68 28.50 37.62
C GLU A 490 27.59 27.84 38.49
N ASN A 491 26.43 27.49 37.93
CA ASN A 491 25.38 26.78 38.66
C ASN A 491 25.86 25.41 39.17
N GLN A 492 26.67 24.69 38.40
CA GLN A 492 27.27 23.42 38.85
C GLN A 492 28.27 23.64 39.99
N ASN A 493 29.07 24.71 39.94
CA ASN A 493 29.97 25.08 41.04
C ASN A 493 29.20 25.50 42.30
N LEU A 494 28.09 26.24 42.17
CA LEU A 494 27.20 26.58 43.28
C LEU A 494 26.54 25.33 43.88
N GLN A 495 26.12 24.37 43.05
CA GLN A 495 25.58 23.09 43.54
C GLN A 495 26.62 22.31 44.33
N ASN A 496 27.83 22.12 43.78
CA ASN A 496 28.95 21.47 44.48
C ASN A 496 29.26 22.14 45.85
N LEU A 497 29.10 23.47 45.93
CA LEU A 497 29.37 24.27 47.13
C LEU A 497 28.23 24.16 48.17
N ILE A 498 26.98 24.03 47.72
CA ILE A 498 25.83 23.67 48.57
C ILE A 498 26.02 22.25 49.13
N ASP A 499 26.34 21.28 48.26
CA ASP A 499 26.53 19.87 48.64
C ASP A 499 27.66 19.73 49.67
N HIS A 500 28.76 20.47 49.51
CA HIS A 500 29.85 20.53 50.49
C HIS A 500 29.42 21.14 51.85
N PHE A 501 28.56 22.17 51.86
CA PHE A 501 28.01 22.70 53.11
C PHE A 501 27.04 21.73 53.79
N MET A 502 26.25 20.97 53.02
CA MET A 502 25.40 19.91 53.56
C MET A 502 26.24 18.82 54.22
N GLU A 503 27.24 18.27 53.52
CA GLU A 503 28.17 17.26 54.06
C GLU A 503 28.93 17.74 55.31
N LYS A 504 29.27 19.04 55.36
CA LYS A 504 29.89 19.67 56.53
C LYS A 504 28.95 19.81 57.73
N ASN A 505 27.67 20.12 57.52
CA ASN A 505 26.67 20.12 58.60
C ASN A 505 26.46 18.69 59.12
N ASP A 506 26.29 17.73 58.21
CA ASP A 506 26.12 16.31 58.48
C ASP A 506 27.26 15.68 59.30
N SER A 507 28.49 16.16 59.13
CA SER A 507 29.65 15.74 59.91
C SER A 507 29.75 16.48 61.26
N THR A 508 29.38 17.77 61.30
CA THR A 508 29.32 18.57 62.54
C THR A 508 28.26 18.03 63.51
N GLU A 509 27.10 17.57 63.04
CA GLU A 509 26.10 16.93 63.91
C GLU A 509 26.60 15.59 64.49
N LYS A 510 27.35 14.81 63.71
CA LYS A 510 27.94 13.53 64.16
C LYS A 510 29.05 13.72 65.21
N GLU A 511 29.89 14.76 65.09
CA GLU A 511 30.84 15.12 66.16
C GLU A 511 30.14 15.53 67.47
N ASN A 512 29.06 16.32 67.37
CA ASN A 512 28.28 16.73 68.55
C ASN A 512 27.61 15.54 69.26
N GLN A 513 27.12 14.54 68.51
CA GLN A 513 26.55 13.32 69.10
C GLN A 513 27.63 12.49 69.83
N ASN A 514 28.78 12.24 69.21
CA ASN A 514 29.91 11.50 69.84
C ASN A 514 30.46 12.22 71.09
N THR A 515 30.33 13.55 71.16
CA THR A 515 30.76 14.35 72.31
C THR A 515 29.79 14.23 73.51
N GLN A 516 28.54 13.79 73.30
CA GLN A 516 27.58 13.56 74.39
C GLN A 516 27.69 12.17 75.02
N GLU A 517 28.12 11.14 74.30
CA GLU A 517 28.33 9.78 74.86
C GLU A 517 29.68 9.59 75.59
N SER A 518 30.57 10.58 75.53
CA SER A 518 31.94 10.50 76.09
C SER A 518 32.15 11.27 77.40
N ALA A 519 31.08 11.76 78.03
CA ALA A 519 31.13 12.35 79.37
C ALA A 519 31.19 11.24 80.45
N PRO A 520 32.25 11.15 81.29
CA PRO A 520 32.34 10.14 82.33
C PRO A 520 31.40 10.42 83.51
N LEU A 521 30.90 9.33 84.11
CA LEU A 521 30.05 9.28 85.30
C LEU A 521 30.89 9.15 86.59
#